data_AF-A0A956RWT6-F1
#
_entry.id   AF-A0A956RWT6-F1
#
_cell.length_a   1.000
_cell.length_b   1.000
_cell.length_c   1.000
_cell.angle_alpha   90.00
_cell.angle_beta   90.00
_cell.angle_gamma   90.00
#
_symmetry.space_group_name_H-M   'P 1'
#
loop_
_entity.id
_entity.type
_entity.pdbx_description
1 polymer ?
#
loop_
_entity_poly.entity_id
_entity_poly.type
_entity_poly.pdbx_seq_one_letter_code
_entity_poly.pdbx_strand_id
1 'polypeptide(L)'
;MKMQTLVKVRRTSQIFFFVLFLFLLINTEFRGAFDSSETEISLPYPVALFLGASPLVAISNVLSAHALYGSLIISLIIIIPTFFLGRFFCGWMCPLGSLNHFFGSLKSESKRGKQRIESNRYKKWQATKYYILIVILVAALFGSQIAGIVDPISLTVRSFAIAVLPTINYALNAVLEGLYKSEIAVLQASADGLQYVLKNSIMSFKLVHFQQAVFVGLIFVTLMVLNLRITRFWCRALCPLGALLGLLSRWSIFGLEKKSLKCNDCNLCQLHCQGGDDPKIGLKWRKSECHLCFNCAPSCPDNEFEFKFFPKTHTTIVEPDLKRRKVVTSLATGALAIPLLRSSTSLDAAPNKKLIRPPGSLDEKHFLERCIRCGECMKVCPNNALHPTFMEAGLEGIWSPRLVPQIGYCEPSCVLCGQVCPTGAIWEITQNEKMGMDADGQLVADPIKLGTAFYDRGRCLPWAMAKPCIVCEEWCPTSPKAIYLQEAEVIDSNGVSKIVQRPHVDPARCIGCGACEHACPIQVEPAIEVSSIGESRAKNNQILLNKKRT
;
A
#
# COMPACT_ATOMS: atom_id res chain seq x y z
N MET A 1 26.58 -29.64 0.37
CA MET A 1 25.30 -29.68 1.15
C MET A 1 24.26 -30.48 0.36
N LYS A 2 23.53 -31.42 0.97
CA LYS A 2 22.50 -32.21 0.25
C LYS A 2 21.40 -31.27 -0.27
N MET A 3 20.93 -31.47 -1.51
CA MET A 3 19.92 -30.59 -2.16
C MET A 3 18.60 -30.52 -1.39
N GLN A 4 18.23 -31.58 -0.68
CA GLN A 4 17.06 -31.58 0.22
C GLN A 4 17.20 -30.57 1.37
N THR A 5 18.42 -30.37 1.90
CA THR A 5 18.70 -29.38 2.94
C THR A 5 18.46 -27.97 2.40
N LEU A 6 18.88 -27.65 1.17
CA LEU A 6 18.61 -26.35 0.55
C LEU A 6 17.11 -26.05 0.43
N VAL A 7 16.29 -27.05 0.08
CA VAL A 7 14.82 -26.87 0.04
C VAL A 7 14.25 -26.59 1.43
N LYS A 8 14.75 -27.24 2.49
CA LYS A 8 14.35 -26.96 3.86
C LYS A 8 14.76 -25.56 4.29
N VAL A 9 16.02 -25.18 4.09
CA VAL A 9 16.54 -23.83 4.41
C VAL A 9 15.71 -22.75 3.69
N ARG A 10 15.42 -22.95 2.40
CA ARG A 10 14.56 -22.03 1.65
C ARG A 10 13.17 -21.89 2.26
N ARG A 11 12.52 -22.99 2.64
CA ARG A 11 11.18 -22.95 3.24
C ARG A 11 11.20 -22.26 4.60
N THR A 12 12.20 -22.53 5.43
CA THR A 12 12.41 -21.84 6.70
C THR A 12 12.59 -20.34 6.48
N SER A 13 13.42 -19.94 5.52
CA SER A 13 13.60 -18.53 5.14
C SER A 13 12.29 -17.88 4.67
N GLN A 14 11.51 -18.55 3.80
CA GLN A 14 10.22 -18.04 3.34
C GLN A 14 9.22 -17.83 4.48
N ILE A 15 9.14 -18.77 5.42
CA ILE A 15 8.26 -18.68 6.59
C ILE A 15 8.73 -17.54 7.49
N PHE A 16 10.03 -17.48 7.79
CA PHE A 16 10.60 -16.41 8.60
C PHE A 16 10.30 -15.02 8.05
N PHE A 17 10.60 -14.76 6.77
CA PHE A 17 10.34 -13.44 6.16
C PHE A 17 8.85 -13.13 6.04
N PHE A 18 8.00 -14.13 5.83
CA PHE A 18 6.55 -13.93 5.80
C PHE A 18 6.00 -13.60 7.20
N VAL A 19 6.46 -14.29 8.24
CA VAL A 19 6.10 -13.98 9.63
C VAL A 19 6.63 -12.61 10.03
N LEU A 20 7.88 -12.27 9.68
CA LEU A 20 8.44 -10.94 9.91
C LEU A 20 7.62 -9.85 9.20
N PHE A 21 7.20 -10.09 7.96
CA PHE A 21 6.32 -9.19 7.23
C PHE A 21 4.98 -8.98 7.96
N LEU A 22 4.32 -10.06 8.38
CA LEU A 22 3.06 -9.95 9.13
C LEU A 22 3.27 -9.26 10.48
N PHE A 23 4.36 -9.55 11.18
CA PHE A 23 4.70 -8.93 12.45
C PHE A 23 4.88 -7.42 12.29
N LEU A 24 5.71 -6.97 11.34
CA LEU A 24 5.91 -5.54 11.09
C LEU A 24 4.61 -4.86 10.67
N LEU A 25 3.85 -5.50 9.78
CA LEU A 25 2.58 -4.96 9.33
C LEU A 25 1.62 -4.80 10.51
N ILE A 26 1.39 -5.84 11.33
CA ILE A 26 0.50 -5.77 12.50
C ILE A 26 0.93 -4.69 13.50
N ASN A 27 2.24 -4.52 13.71
CA ASN A 27 2.79 -3.46 14.57
C ASN A 27 2.78 -2.07 13.94
N THR A 28 2.27 -1.91 12.71
CA THR A 28 2.05 -0.59 12.09
C THR A 28 0.77 0.09 12.60
N GLU A 29 0.07 -0.51 13.57
CA GLU A 29 -1.05 0.13 14.27
C GLU A 29 -0.55 0.90 15.49
N PHE A 30 -1.00 2.15 15.63
CA PHE A 30 -0.77 2.91 16.85
C PHE A 30 -1.59 2.31 18.01
N ARG A 31 -0.91 1.94 19.09
CA ARG A 31 -1.52 1.34 20.30
C ARG A 31 -1.43 2.22 21.55
N GLY A 32 -0.84 3.41 21.44
CA GLY A 32 -0.69 4.36 22.55
C GLY A 32 -1.97 5.16 22.82
N ALA A 33 -2.02 5.80 23.99
CA ALA A 33 -2.95 6.90 24.26
C ALA A 33 -2.30 8.21 23.81
N PHE A 34 -3.12 9.19 23.42
CA PHE A 34 -2.67 10.56 23.16
C PHE A 34 -2.52 11.28 24.49
N ASP A 35 -1.52 10.90 25.30
CA ASP A 35 -1.18 11.63 26.51
C ASP A 35 -0.26 12.81 26.18
N SER A 36 -0.49 13.93 26.88
CA SER A 36 0.25 15.20 26.74
C SER A 36 1.67 15.16 27.34
N SER A 37 2.36 14.01 27.27
CA SER A 37 3.75 13.88 27.71
C SER A 37 4.70 14.15 26.55
N GLU A 38 5.74 14.95 26.80
CA GLU A 38 6.72 15.58 25.89
C GLU A 38 7.43 14.69 24.84
N THR A 39 7.11 13.41 24.73
CA THR A 39 7.72 12.50 23.74
C THR A 39 6.90 12.48 22.44
N GLU A 40 7.52 12.91 21.34
CA GLU A 40 6.92 12.84 20.01
C GLU A 40 6.39 11.43 19.70
N ILE A 41 5.17 11.38 19.15
CA ILE A 41 4.51 10.13 18.77
C ILE A 41 5.30 9.47 17.64
N SER A 42 6.02 8.40 17.95
CA SER A 42 6.83 7.64 17.01
C SER A 42 6.53 6.15 17.06
N LEU A 43 6.69 5.49 15.92
CA LEU A 43 6.58 4.03 15.85
C LEU A 43 7.89 3.37 16.33
N PRO A 44 7.82 2.37 17.23
CA PRO A 44 9.02 1.72 17.77
C PRO A 44 9.73 0.77 16.78
N TYR A 45 9.09 0.44 15.65
CA TYR A 45 9.60 -0.56 14.69
C TYR A 45 9.77 0.01 13.28
N PRO A 46 10.75 -0.48 12.50
CA PRO A 46 10.98 -0.05 11.12
C PRO A 46 9.95 -0.68 10.16
N VAL A 47 8.70 -0.21 10.21
CA VAL A 47 7.58 -0.77 9.45
C VAL A 47 7.74 -0.63 7.93
N ALA A 48 8.47 0.39 7.46
CA ALA A 48 8.72 0.63 6.04
C ALA A 48 9.82 -0.28 5.44
N LEU A 49 10.45 -1.17 6.22
CA LEU A 49 11.62 -1.96 5.80
C LEU A 49 11.39 -2.74 4.49
N PHE A 50 10.28 -3.47 4.37
CA PHE A 50 9.99 -4.26 3.17
C PHE A 50 9.75 -3.38 1.94
N LEU A 51 9.11 -2.23 2.11
CA LEU A 51 8.85 -1.29 1.02
C LEU A 51 10.13 -0.60 0.56
N GLY A 52 10.99 -0.18 1.50
CA GLY A 52 12.32 0.37 1.23
C GLY A 52 13.25 -0.62 0.54
N ALA A 53 13.08 -1.92 0.82
CA ALA A 53 13.85 -2.97 0.16
C ALA A 53 13.47 -3.21 -1.30
N SER A 54 12.35 -2.68 -1.85
CA SER A 54 11.93 -3.00 -3.23
C SER A 54 12.81 -2.32 -4.29
N PRO A 55 13.58 -3.08 -5.11
CA PRO A 55 14.39 -2.51 -6.19
C PRO A 55 13.57 -1.80 -7.28
N LEU A 56 12.35 -2.29 -7.53
CA LEU A 56 11.47 -1.69 -8.54
C LEU A 56 11.01 -0.31 -8.09
N VAL A 57 10.62 -0.18 -6.81
CA VAL A 57 10.23 1.11 -6.24
C VAL A 57 11.41 2.06 -6.23
N ALA A 58 12.59 1.61 -5.83
CA ALA A 58 13.80 2.44 -5.82
C ALA A 58 14.10 3.02 -7.21
N ILE A 59 14.19 2.17 -8.25
CA ILE A 59 14.48 2.62 -9.61
C ILE A 59 13.36 3.52 -10.15
N SER A 60 12.10 3.12 -10.02
CA SER A 60 10.98 3.92 -10.53
C SER A 60 10.85 5.28 -9.83
N ASN A 61 11.15 5.36 -8.53
CA ASN A 61 11.15 6.60 -7.79
C ASN A 61 12.28 7.54 -8.24
N VAL A 62 13.49 7.01 -8.47
CA VAL A 62 14.60 7.81 -9.03
C VAL A 62 14.24 8.34 -10.42
N LEU A 63 13.62 7.51 -11.27
CA LEU A 63 13.22 7.93 -12.62
C LEU A 63 12.09 8.98 -12.62
N SER A 64 11.14 8.85 -11.70
CA SER A 64 9.95 9.71 -11.64
C SER A 64 10.20 11.01 -10.88
N ALA A 65 10.82 10.93 -9.71
CA ALA A 65 11.02 12.06 -8.81
C ALA A 65 12.40 12.71 -8.92
N HIS A 66 13.32 12.14 -9.72
CA HIS A 66 14.71 12.58 -9.85
C HIS A 66 15.45 12.68 -8.51
N ALA A 67 15.02 11.91 -7.51
CA ALA A 67 15.54 11.90 -6.17
C ALA A 67 15.59 10.46 -5.62
N LEU A 68 16.63 10.16 -4.84
CA LEU A 68 16.74 8.88 -4.12
C LEU A 68 16.52 9.13 -2.63
N TYR A 69 15.39 8.64 -2.11
CA TYR A 69 15.11 8.72 -0.68
C TYR A 69 15.96 7.69 0.10
N GLY A 70 16.43 8.05 1.30
CA GLY A 70 17.38 7.23 2.08
C GLY A 70 16.90 5.79 2.34
N SER A 71 15.60 5.61 2.59
CA SER A 71 15.01 4.28 2.83
C SER A 71 15.15 3.31 1.64
N LEU A 72 15.26 3.83 0.41
CA LEU A 72 15.30 3.05 -0.83
C LEU A 72 16.70 2.47 -1.11
N ILE A 73 17.72 2.95 -0.39
CA ILE A 73 19.09 2.41 -0.46
C ILE A 73 19.12 0.95 0.04
N ILE A 74 18.20 0.58 0.93
CA ILE A 74 18.03 -0.79 1.45
C ILE A 74 17.78 -1.80 0.31
N SER A 75 17.24 -1.36 -0.82
CA SER A 75 17.03 -2.23 -1.99
C SER A 75 18.32 -2.86 -2.54
N LEU A 76 19.50 -2.29 -2.25
CA LEU A 76 20.80 -2.86 -2.59
C LEU A 76 21.03 -4.24 -1.98
N ILE A 77 20.42 -4.51 -0.81
CA ILE A 77 20.46 -5.84 -0.15
C ILE A 77 19.83 -6.92 -1.04
N ILE A 78 18.92 -6.55 -1.95
CA ILE A 78 18.32 -7.48 -2.92
C ILE A 78 19.07 -7.45 -4.24
N ILE A 79 19.43 -6.26 -4.72
CA ILE A 79 20.10 -6.09 -6.02
C ILE A 79 21.45 -6.81 -6.04
N ILE A 80 22.31 -6.54 -5.06
CA ILE A 80 23.68 -7.06 -5.03
C ILE A 80 23.68 -8.60 -5.05
N PRO A 81 22.97 -9.33 -4.16
CA PRO A 81 22.96 -10.78 -4.23
C PRO A 81 22.23 -11.32 -5.47
N THR A 82 21.30 -10.57 -6.07
CA THR A 82 20.66 -10.99 -7.33
C THR A 82 21.66 -11.06 -8.49
N PHE A 83 22.64 -10.15 -8.51
CA PHE A 83 23.74 -10.21 -9.49
C PHE A 83 24.59 -11.47 -9.37
N PHE A 84 24.70 -12.08 -8.19
CA PHE A 84 25.54 -13.28 -7.98
C PHE A 84 24.72 -14.58 -8.00
N LEU A 85 23.60 -14.60 -7.28
CA LEU A 85 22.80 -15.79 -7.05
C LEU A 85 21.71 -15.98 -8.11
N GLY A 86 21.25 -14.91 -8.74
CA GLY A 86 20.10 -14.89 -9.65
C GLY A 86 18.83 -14.45 -8.94
N ARG A 87 17.65 -14.83 -9.46
CA ARG A 87 16.35 -14.36 -8.95
C ARG A 87 15.91 -15.08 -7.65
N PHE A 88 16.74 -15.02 -6.61
CA PHE A 88 16.51 -15.70 -5.33
C PHE A 88 15.37 -15.07 -4.52
N PHE A 89 15.24 -13.74 -4.53
CA PHE A 89 14.26 -13.00 -3.73
C PHE A 89 12.82 -13.54 -3.85
N CYS A 90 12.36 -13.83 -5.07
CA CYS A 90 11.01 -14.36 -5.33
C CYS A 90 10.78 -15.76 -4.73
N GLY A 91 11.83 -16.53 -4.48
CA GLY A 91 11.78 -17.88 -3.93
C GLY A 91 12.04 -17.97 -2.42
N TRP A 92 12.60 -16.91 -1.83
CA TRP A 92 13.19 -16.95 -0.48
C TRP A 92 12.62 -15.89 0.48
N MET A 93 12.38 -14.66 0.02
CA MET A 93 12.06 -13.52 0.92
C MET A 93 10.73 -12.83 0.61
N CYS A 94 10.30 -12.83 -0.66
CA CYS A 94 9.12 -12.07 -1.10
C CYS A 94 7.82 -12.57 -0.42
N PRO A 95 7.08 -11.72 0.32
CA PRO A 95 5.83 -12.11 0.98
C PRO A 95 4.78 -12.62 -0.02
N LEU A 96 4.59 -11.90 -1.14
CA LEU A 96 3.71 -12.34 -2.22
C LEU A 96 4.19 -13.66 -2.85
N GLY A 97 5.50 -13.86 -2.94
CA GLY A 97 6.10 -15.11 -3.42
C GLY A 97 5.77 -16.29 -2.51
N SER A 98 5.82 -16.10 -1.19
CA SER A 98 5.42 -17.09 -0.18
C SER A 98 3.93 -17.44 -0.28
N LEU A 99 3.06 -16.44 -0.43
CA LEU A 99 1.62 -16.67 -0.62
C LEU A 99 1.32 -17.43 -1.91
N ASN A 100 1.88 -16.99 -3.05
CA ASN A 100 1.73 -17.70 -4.32
C ASN A 100 2.29 -19.14 -4.26
N HIS A 101 3.35 -19.36 -3.48
CA HIS A 101 3.90 -20.69 -3.27
C HIS A 101 2.94 -21.58 -2.46
N PHE A 102 2.36 -21.03 -1.40
CA PHE A 102 1.37 -21.71 -0.56
C PHE A 102 0.11 -22.07 -1.36
N PHE A 103 -0.57 -21.09 -1.96
CA PHE A 103 -1.76 -21.33 -2.78
C PHE A 103 -1.47 -22.21 -4.01
N GLY A 104 -0.29 -22.05 -4.62
CA GLY A 104 0.13 -22.88 -5.75
C GLY A 104 0.43 -24.34 -5.37
N SER A 105 0.59 -24.65 -4.08
CA SER A 105 0.81 -26.01 -3.57
C SER A 105 -0.48 -26.76 -3.23
N LEU A 106 -1.60 -26.05 -3.07
CA LEU A 106 -2.91 -26.64 -2.79
C LEU A 106 -3.32 -27.60 -3.92
N LYS A 107 -3.97 -28.71 -3.52
CA LYS A 107 -4.48 -29.71 -4.47
C LYS A 107 -5.65 -29.07 -5.26
N SER A 108 -5.56 -29.08 -6.58
CA SER A 108 -6.64 -28.70 -7.49
C SER A 108 -6.77 -29.77 -8.57
N GLU A 109 -8.01 -30.09 -8.95
CA GLU A 109 -8.29 -31.04 -10.03
C GLU A 109 -7.73 -30.56 -11.36
N SER A 110 -7.79 -29.25 -11.62
CA SER A 110 -7.24 -28.58 -12.81
C SER A 110 -5.70 -28.67 -12.94
N LYS A 111 -5.02 -29.28 -11.97
CA LYS A 111 -3.56 -29.29 -11.81
C LYS A 111 -3.04 -30.66 -11.38
N ARG A 112 -3.59 -31.73 -11.94
CA ARG A 112 -3.13 -33.12 -11.68
C ARG A 112 -2.35 -33.68 -12.88
N GLY A 113 -1.36 -34.52 -12.57
CA GLY A 113 -0.58 -35.29 -13.54
C GLY A 113 -0.05 -34.44 -14.72
N LYS A 114 -0.47 -34.81 -15.93
CA LYS A 114 -0.03 -34.19 -17.19
C LYS A 114 -0.36 -32.70 -17.28
N GLN A 115 -1.54 -32.27 -16.82
CA GLN A 115 -1.94 -30.86 -16.84
C GLN A 115 -0.98 -29.98 -16.03
N ARG A 116 -0.53 -30.47 -14.86
CA ARG A 116 0.45 -29.75 -14.04
C ARG A 116 1.79 -29.63 -14.75
N ILE A 117 2.29 -30.73 -15.34
CA ILE A 117 3.52 -30.74 -16.12
C ILE A 117 3.45 -29.72 -17.25
N GLU A 118 2.36 -29.71 -18.02
CA GLU A 118 2.14 -28.77 -19.13
C GLU A 118 2.00 -27.32 -18.68
N SER A 119 1.36 -27.07 -17.54
CA SER A 119 1.24 -25.74 -16.93
C SER A 119 2.60 -25.22 -16.43
N ASN A 120 3.47 -26.11 -15.97
CA ASN A 120 4.81 -25.81 -15.47
C ASN A 120 5.85 -25.75 -16.59
N ARG A 121 5.50 -26.06 -17.83
CA ARG A 121 6.37 -25.78 -18.98
C ARG A 121 6.48 -24.27 -19.22
N TYR A 122 7.57 -23.87 -19.84
CA TYR A 122 7.71 -22.51 -20.31
C TYR A 122 6.58 -22.17 -21.28
N LYS A 123 6.06 -20.94 -21.17
CA LYS A 123 5.03 -20.40 -22.04
C LYS A 123 5.45 -19.02 -22.47
N LYS A 124 5.24 -18.68 -23.74
CA LYS A 124 5.61 -17.38 -24.32
C LYS A 124 4.91 -16.19 -23.63
N TRP A 125 3.75 -16.41 -22.99
CA TRP A 125 3.08 -15.36 -22.24
C TRP A 125 3.84 -14.92 -20.98
N GLN A 126 4.82 -15.70 -20.49
CA GLN A 126 5.68 -15.29 -19.37
C GLN A 126 6.51 -14.05 -19.71
N ALA A 127 6.68 -13.72 -21.00
CA ALA A 127 7.30 -12.47 -21.43
C ALA A 127 6.49 -11.21 -21.04
N THR A 128 5.20 -11.35 -20.68
CA THR A 128 4.28 -10.23 -20.41
C THR A 128 4.76 -9.32 -19.27
N LYS A 129 5.31 -9.89 -18.19
CA LYS A 129 5.90 -9.12 -17.08
C LYS A 129 7.02 -8.18 -17.50
N TYR A 130 7.79 -8.51 -18.56
CA TYR A 130 8.84 -7.63 -19.08
C TYR A 130 8.26 -6.47 -19.88
N TYR A 131 7.19 -6.69 -20.64
CA TYR A 131 6.46 -5.63 -21.31
C TYR A 131 5.80 -4.67 -20.30
N ILE A 132 5.22 -5.20 -19.21
CA ILE A 132 4.71 -4.40 -18.10
C ILE A 132 5.83 -3.58 -17.44
N LEU A 133 6.99 -4.19 -17.19
CA LEU A 133 8.16 -3.47 -16.67
C LEU A 133 8.56 -2.29 -17.58
N ILE A 134 8.63 -2.51 -18.90
CA ILE A 134 8.98 -1.44 -19.86
C ILE A 134 7.96 -0.29 -19.77
N VAL A 135 6.66 -0.61 -19.79
CA VAL A 135 5.60 0.41 -19.65
C VAL A 135 5.77 1.22 -18.38
N ILE A 136 6.04 0.55 -17.24
CA ILE A 136 6.21 1.21 -15.93
C ILE A 136 7.46 2.10 -15.91
N LEU A 137 8.60 1.63 -16.44
CA LEU A 137 9.83 2.43 -16.44
C LEU A 137 9.72 3.64 -17.37
N VAL A 138 9.06 3.50 -18.52
CA VAL A 138 8.79 4.63 -19.41
C VAL A 138 7.80 5.60 -18.76
N ALA A 139 6.71 5.12 -18.16
CA ALA A 139 5.78 5.96 -17.42
C ALA A 139 6.48 6.73 -16.29
N ALA A 140 7.40 6.08 -15.57
CA ALA A 140 8.21 6.72 -14.54
C ALA A 140 9.09 7.84 -15.11
N LEU A 141 9.70 7.67 -16.28
CA LEU A 141 10.48 8.75 -16.93
C LEU A 141 9.65 10.00 -17.23
N PHE A 142 8.33 9.87 -17.43
CA PHE A 142 7.40 10.98 -17.62
C PHE A 142 6.77 11.48 -16.30
N GLY A 143 7.34 11.09 -15.16
CA GLY A 143 6.93 11.52 -13.82
C GLY A 143 5.68 10.82 -13.30
N SER A 144 5.44 9.57 -13.69
CA SER A 144 4.28 8.80 -13.22
C SER A 144 4.67 7.57 -12.43
N GLN A 145 4.26 7.51 -11.16
CA GLN A 145 4.65 6.41 -10.28
C GLN A 145 3.67 5.22 -10.30
N ILE A 146 3.22 4.78 -11.49
CA ILE A 146 2.29 3.64 -11.62
C ILE A 146 2.89 2.30 -11.15
N ALA A 147 4.21 2.25 -10.92
CA ALA A 147 4.91 1.07 -10.37
C ALA A 147 4.24 0.54 -9.10
N GLY A 148 3.75 1.43 -8.22
CA GLY A 148 3.11 1.08 -6.95
C GLY A 148 1.81 0.27 -7.08
N ILE A 149 1.17 0.26 -8.25
CA ILE A 149 -0.04 -0.55 -8.49
C ILE A 149 0.33 -2.03 -8.63
N VAL A 150 1.43 -2.33 -9.32
CA VAL A 150 1.84 -3.68 -9.75
C VAL A 150 3.10 -4.17 -9.03
N ASP A 151 3.73 -3.34 -8.18
CA ASP A 151 4.81 -3.78 -7.31
C ASP A 151 4.28 -4.84 -6.32
N PRO A 152 4.92 -6.03 -6.23
CA PRO A 152 4.40 -7.12 -5.42
C PRO A 152 4.37 -6.81 -3.93
N ILE A 153 5.27 -5.97 -3.41
CA ILE A 153 5.32 -5.63 -1.99
C ILE A 153 4.23 -4.61 -1.69
N SER A 154 4.14 -3.53 -2.47
CA SER A 154 3.10 -2.50 -2.36
C SER A 154 1.70 -3.09 -2.51
N LEU A 155 1.49 -4.01 -3.45
CA LEU A 155 0.23 -4.71 -3.63
C LEU A 155 -0.12 -5.59 -2.42
N THR A 156 0.86 -6.30 -1.84
CA THR A 156 0.62 -7.16 -0.67
C THR A 156 0.29 -6.31 0.55
N VAL A 157 1.08 -5.28 0.83
CA VAL A 157 0.84 -4.34 1.92
C VAL A 157 -0.55 -3.72 1.81
N ARG A 158 -0.89 -3.16 0.64
CA ARG A 158 -2.21 -2.53 0.40
C ARG A 158 -3.35 -3.50 0.63
N SER A 159 -3.23 -4.72 0.08
CA SER A 159 -4.28 -5.73 0.20
C SER A 159 -4.47 -6.18 1.65
N PHE A 160 -3.38 -6.34 2.40
CA PHE A 160 -3.47 -6.71 3.81
C PHE A 160 -3.99 -5.58 4.68
N ALA A 161 -3.48 -4.36 4.50
CA ALA A 161 -3.87 -3.19 5.26
C ALA A 161 -5.34 -2.80 5.06
N ILE A 162 -5.81 -2.78 3.81
CA ILE A 162 -7.13 -2.23 3.46
C ILE A 162 -8.22 -3.30 3.47
N ALA A 163 -7.90 -4.56 3.13
CA ALA A 163 -8.90 -5.61 2.95
C ALA A 163 -8.74 -6.77 3.95
N VAL A 164 -7.59 -7.44 3.98
CA VAL A 164 -7.45 -8.71 4.74
C VAL A 164 -7.54 -8.49 6.25
N LEU A 165 -6.76 -7.56 6.82
CA LEU A 165 -6.74 -7.33 8.27
C LEU A 165 -8.09 -6.79 8.80
N PRO A 166 -8.72 -5.77 8.16
CA PRO A 166 -10.06 -5.34 8.56
C PRO A 166 -11.10 -6.47 8.50
N THR A 167 -11.04 -7.32 7.47
CA THR A 167 -11.95 -8.48 7.34
C THR A 167 -11.73 -9.51 8.45
N ILE A 168 -10.46 -9.81 8.78
CA ILE A 168 -10.13 -10.72 9.89
C ILE A 168 -10.62 -10.14 11.22
N ASN A 169 -10.37 -8.84 11.47
CA ASN A 169 -10.81 -8.18 12.70
C ASN A 169 -12.35 -8.21 12.82
N TYR A 170 -13.06 -7.87 11.73
CA TYR A 170 -14.52 -7.96 11.69
C TYR A 170 -15.03 -9.39 11.96
N ALA A 171 -14.45 -10.40 11.30
CA ALA A 171 -14.84 -11.80 11.49
C ALA A 171 -14.59 -12.28 12.92
N LEU A 172 -13.46 -11.91 13.52
CA LEU A 172 -13.15 -12.25 14.91
C LEU A 172 -14.10 -11.57 15.89
N ASN A 173 -14.44 -10.29 15.68
CA ASN A 173 -15.41 -9.59 16.51
C ASN A 173 -16.80 -10.21 16.41
N ALA A 174 -17.24 -10.58 15.20
CA ALA A 174 -18.52 -11.28 15.02
C ALA A 174 -18.55 -12.64 15.74
N VAL A 175 -17.44 -13.39 15.72
CA VAL A 175 -17.32 -14.65 16.46
C VAL A 175 -17.34 -14.41 17.97
N LEU A 176 -16.57 -13.43 18.47
CA LEU A 176 -16.54 -13.08 19.88
C LEU A 176 -17.92 -12.61 20.38
N GLU A 177 -18.59 -11.72 19.66
CA GLU A 177 -19.96 -11.30 19.98
C GLU A 177 -20.95 -12.47 20.00
N GLY A 178 -20.79 -13.43 19.08
CA GLY A 178 -21.57 -14.66 19.07
C GLY A 178 -21.32 -15.52 20.31
N LEU A 179 -20.07 -15.65 20.74
CA LEU A 179 -19.70 -16.36 21.97
C LEU A 179 -20.23 -15.65 23.22
N TYR A 180 -20.14 -14.31 23.28
CA TYR A 180 -20.67 -13.51 24.38
C TYR A 180 -22.19 -13.64 24.52
N LYS A 181 -22.91 -13.71 23.40
CA LYS A 181 -24.37 -13.89 23.39
C LYS A 181 -24.82 -15.31 23.75
N SER A 182 -23.90 -16.27 23.88
CA SER A 182 -24.27 -17.62 24.32
C SER A 182 -24.52 -17.66 25.83
N GLU A 183 -25.57 -18.37 26.25
CA GLU A 183 -25.93 -18.54 27.68
C GLU A 183 -25.05 -19.57 28.42
N ILE A 184 -24.04 -20.12 27.74
CA ILE A 184 -23.17 -21.18 28.29
C ILE A 184 -21.94 -20.52 28.93
N ALA A 185 -21.81 -20.61 30.25
CA ALA A 185 -20.72 -20.01 31.03
C ALA A 185 -19.31 -20.41 30.54
N VAL A 186 -19.14 -21.64 30.03
CA VAL A 186 -17.86 -22.12 29.46
C VAL A 186 -17.49 -21.35 28.18
N LEU A 187 -18.47 -21.00 27.34
CA LEU A 187 -18.24 -20.24 26.12
C LEU A 187 -17.91 -18.77 26.43
N GLN A 188 -18.56 -18.18 27.43
CA GLN A 188 -18.23 -16.82 27.89
C GLN A 188 -16.82 -16.75 28.48
N ALA A 189 -16.43 -17.69 29.35
CA ALA A 189 -15.07 -17.76 29.89
C ALA A 189 -14.01 -17.95 28.77
N SER A 190 -14.34 -18.71 27.72
CA SER A 190 -13.46 -18.86 26.56
C SER A 190 -13.36 -17.58 25.72
N ALA A 191 -14.43 -16.79 25.63
CA ALA A 191 -14.45 -15.50 24.95
C ALA A 191 -13.60 -14.47 25.68
N ASP A 192 -13.70 -14.39 27.01
CA ASP A 192 -12.88 -13.49 27.84
C ASP A 192 -11.39 -13.85 27.77
N GLY A 193 -11.07 -15.15 27.84
CA GLY A 193 -9.70 -15.63 27.65
C GLY A 193 -9.14 -15.29 26.27
N LEU A 194 -9.95 -15.46 25.22
CA LEU A 194 -9.58 -15.12 23.85
C LEU A 194 -9.41 -13.60 23.68
N GLN A 195 -10.30 -12.79 24.25
CA GLN A 195 -10.24 -11.34 24.18
C GLN A 195 -8.99 -10.79 24.89
N TYR A 196 -8.66 -11.31 26.07
CA TYR A 196 -7.46 -10.94 26.82
C TYR A 196 -6.18 -11.23 26.02
N VAL A 197 -6.07 -12.44 25.45
CA VAL A 197 -4.91 -12.82 24.61
C VAL A 197 -4.84 -11.96 23.36
N LEU A 198 -5.96 -11.71 22.68
CA LEU A 198 -5.99 -10.91 21.45
C LEU A 198 -5.59 -9.44 21.71
N LYS A 199 -6.09 -8.85 22.81
CA LYS A 199 -5.80 -7.46 23.22
C LYS A 199 -4.33 -7.27 23.58
N ASN A 200 -3.72 -8.23 24.28
CA ASN A 200 -2.31 -8.15 24.66
C ASN A 200 -1.34 -8.57 23.55
N SER A 201 -1.76 -9.42 22.60
CA SER A 201 -0.82 -10.11 21.72
C SER A 201 -0.86 -9.66 20.25
N ILE A 202 -2.04 -9.42 19.65
CA ILE A 202 -2.13 -9.41 18.16
C ILE A 202 -2.95 -8.26 17.55
N MET A 203 -4.10 -7.83 18.07
CA MET A 203 -4.95 -6.84 17.38
C MET A 203 -5.55 -5.78 18.31
N SER A 204 -5.52 -4.53 17.85
CA SER A 204 -6.38 -3.48 18.41
C SER A 204 -7.81 -3.73 17.93
N PHE A 205 -8.76 -3.87 18.86
CA PHE A 205 -10.18 -4.09 18.57
C PHE A 205 -10.88 -2.89 17.89
N LYS A 206 -10.12 -1.90 17.40
CA LYS A 206 -10.65 -0.82 16.60
C LYS A 206 -11.12 -1.37 15.26
N LEU A 207 -12.45 -1.44 15.07
CA LEU A 207 -13.07 -1.75 13.79
C LEU A 207 -12.74 -0.63 12.80
N VAL A 208 -11.69 -0.85 12.01
CA VAL A 208 -11.31 0.03 10.91
C VAL A 208 -12.10 -0.35 9.66
N HIS A 209 -12.60 0.66 8.95
CA HIS A 209 -13.30 0.49 7.69
C HIS A 209 -12.55 1.21 6.57
N PHE A 210 -12.65 0.70 5.34
CA PHE A 210 -12.14 1.40 4.16
C PHE A 210 -13.13 1.28 3.01
N GLN A 211 -13.44 2.41 2.36
CA GLN A 211 -14.44 2.50 1.28
C GLN A 211 -14.17 1.51 0.12
N GLN A 212 -12.90 1.19 -0.16
CA GLN A 212 -12.51 0.31 -1.28
C GLN A 212 -12.01 -1.08 -0.85
N ALA A 213 -12.26 -1.48 0.40
CA ALA A 213 -11.80 -2.77 0.93
C ALA A 213 -12.25 -3.95 0.08
N VAL A 214 -13.52 -3.99 -0.32
CA VAL A 214 -14.09 -5.08 -1.14
C VAL A 214 -13.40 -5.16 -2.50
N PHE A 215 -13.22 -4.03 -3.19
CA PHE A 215 -12.61 -4.01 -4.51
C PHE A 215 -11.14 -4.48 -4.48
N VAL A 216 -10.34 -3.95 -3.55
CA VAL A 216 -8.95 -4.38 -3.36
C VAL A 216 -8.88 -5.85 -2.95
N GLY A 217 -9.77 -6.29 -2.05
CA GLY A 217 -9.88 -7.67 -1.59
C GLY A 217 -10.20 -8.64 -2.74
N LEU A 218 -11.17 -8.32 -3.59
CA LEU A 218 -11.55 -9.13 -4.75
C LEU A 218 -10.40 -9.29 -5.75
N ILE A 219 -9.66 -8.22 -6.03
CA ILE A 219 -8.46 -8.28 -6.88
C ILE A 219 -7.44 -9.25 -6.26
N PHE A 220 -7.16 -9.09 -4.97
CA PHE A 220 -6.18 -9.91 -4.27
C PHE A 220 -6.57 -11.40 -4.22
N VAL A 221 -7.82 -11.70 -3.85
CA VAL A 221 -8.36 -13.06 -3.83
C VAL A 221 -8.32 -13.68 -5.22
N THR A 222 -8.71 -12.94 -6.26
CA THR A 222 -8.64 -13.41 -7.65
C THR A 222 -7.21 -13.80 -8.02
N LEU A 223 -6.22 -12.96 -7.68
CA LEU A 223 -4.81 -13.28 -7.90
C LEU A 223 -4.37 -14.55 -7.16
N MET A 224 -4.85 -14.77 -5.93
CA MET A 224 -4.54 -15.97 -5.17
C MET A 224 -5.18 -17.21 -5.80
N VAL A 225 -6.47 -17.15 -6.17
CA VAL A 225 -7.23 -18.25 -6.80
C VAL A 225 -6.62 -18.67 -8.14
N LEU A 226 -6.08 -17.73 -8.93
CA LEU A 226 -5.40 -18.05 -10.19
C LEU A 226 -4.20 -19.00 -10.02
N ASN A 227 -3.60 -19.07 -8.82
CA ASN A 227 -2.52 -20.02 -8.54
C ASN A 227 -2.95 -21.49 -8.54
N LEU A 228 -4.25 -21.73 -8.38
CA LEU A 228 -4.85 -23.07 -8.45
C LEU A 228 -4.78 -23.64 -9.87
N ARG A 229 -4.81 -22.77 -10.90
CA ARG A 229 -4.66 -23.16 -12.31
C ARG A 229 -3.20 -23.13 -12.78
N ILE A 230 -2.47 -22.06 -12.47
CA ILE A 230 -1.07 -21.87 -12.91
C ILE A 230 -0.20 -21.59 -11.69
N THR A 231 0.81 -22.43 -11.41
CA THR A 231 1.74 -22.18 -10.28
C THR A 231 2.34 -20.78 -10.37
N ARG A 232 2.26 -20.01 -9.30
CA ARG A 232 2.88 -18.68 -9.21
C ARG A 232 2.51 -17.78 -10.39
N PHE A 233 1.21 -17.74 -10.75
CA PHE A 233 0.71 -16.99 -11.91
C PHE A 233 1.23 -15.55 -11.93
N TRP A 234 1.10 -14.82 -10.81
CA TRP A 234 1.59 -13.46 -10.68
C TRP A 234 3.08 -13.32 -11.00
N CYS A 235 3.93 -14.15 -10.40
CA CYS A 235 5.39 -14.09 -10.56
C CYS A 235 5.86 -14.42 -11.99
N ARG A 236 5.06 -15.20 -12.73
CA ARG A 236 5.31 -15.63 -14.12
C ARG A 236 4.72 -14.67 -15.15
N ALA A 237 3.54 -14.11 -14.90
CA ALA A 237 2.77 -13.35 -15.89
C ALA A 237 2.90 -11.84 -15.72
N LEU A 238 2.76 -11.34 -14.49
CA LEU A 238 2.41 -9.94 -14.25
C LEU A 238 3.48 -9.17 -13.48
N CYS A 239 4.28 -9.83 -12.64
CA CYS A 239 5.16 -9.19 -11.67
C CYS A 239 6.35 -8.42 -12.33
N PRO A 240 6.34 -7.07 -12.38
CA PRO A 240 7.42 -6.28 -12.96
C PRO A 240 8.71 -6.37 -12.15
N LEU A 241 8.63 -6.45 -10.82
CA LEU A 241 9.81 -6.67 -9.97
C LEU A 241 10.48 -8.01 -10.31
N GLY A 242 9.68 -9.03 -10.56
CA GLY A 242 10.16 -10.33 -11.02
C GLY A 242 10.84 -10.28 -12.39
N ALA A 243 10.34 -9.44 -13.29
CA ALA A 243 10.96 -9.18 -14.58
C ALA A 243 12.31 -8.46 -14.41
N LEU A 244 12.36 -7.43 -13.57
CA LEU A 244 13.57 -6.66 -13.27
C LEU A 244 14.67 -7.59 -12.72
N LEU A 245 14.36 -8.38 -11.69
CA LEU A 245 15.32 -9.34 -11.12
C LEU A 245 15.70 -10.44 -12.12
N GLY A 246 14.80 -10.83 -13.03
CA GLY A 246 15.10 -11.76 -14.12
C GLY A 246 16.00 -11.16 -15.22
N LEU A 247 15.99 -9.83 -15.40
CA LEU A 247 16.96 -9.14 -16.26
C LEU A 247 18.33 -9.06 -15.56
N LEU A 248 18.36 -8.82 -14.25
CA LEU A 248 19.60 -8.79 -13.47
C LEU A 248 20.23 -10.19 -13.32
N SER A 249 19.41 -11.25 -13.27
CA SER A 249 19.93 -12.62 -13.15
C SER A 249 20.71 -13.10 -14.38
N ARG A 250 20.72 -12.36 -15.50
CA ARG A 250 21.54 -12.70 -16.66
C ARG A 250 23.03 -12.83 -16.28
N TRP A 251 23.49 -11.96 -15.38
CA TRP A 251 24.88 -11.92 -14.89
C TRP A 251 25.16 -12.91 -13.74
N SER A 252 24.15 -13.64 -13.25
CA SER A 252 24.37 -14.51 -12.09
C SER A 252 25.37 -15.62 -12.34
N ILE A 253 26.28 -15.79 -11.39
CA ILE A 253 27.31 -16.82 -11.46
C ILE A 253 26.71 -18.17 -11.05
N PHE A 254 25.71 -18.15 -10.17
CA PHE A 254 25.03 -19.34 -9.70
C PHE A 254 23.93 -19.79 -10.67
N GLY A 255 23.85 -21.10 -10.96
CA GLY A 255 22.81 -21.66 -11.82
C GLY A 255 22.77 -23.18 -11.85
N LEU A 256 21.83 -23.71 -12.64
CA LEU A 256 21.58 -25.14 -12.80
C LEU A 256 22.48 -25.73 -13.89
N GLU A 257 23.20 -26.80 -13.55
CA GLU A 257 23.87 -27.69 -14.49
C GLU A 257 23.09 -29.00 -14.62
N LYS A 258 22.90 -29.44 -15.86
CA LYS A 258 22.22 -30.70 -16.19
C LYS A 258 23.26 -31.73 -16.61
N LYS A 259 23.35 -32.84 -15.87
CA LYS A 259 24.01 -34.06 -16.31
C LYS A 259 22.98 -34.87 -17.11
N SER A 260 23.40 -35.63 -18.13
CA SER A 260 22.48 -36.29 -19.08
C SER A 260 22.71 -37.80 -19.17
N LEU A 261 23.43 -38.40 -18.23
CA LEU A 261 23.88 -39.78 -18.38
C LEU A 261 22.76 -40.81 -18.16
N LYS A 262 21.82 -40.57 -17.23
CA LYS A 262 20.83 -41.57 -16.81
C LYS A 262 19.37 -41.09 -16.85
N CYS A 263 19.06 -40.03 -17.60
CA CYS A 263 17.69 -39.49 -17.62
C CYS A 263 16.70 -40.40 -18.35
N ASN A 264 15.63 -40.82 -17.66
CA ASN A 264 14.55 -41.67 -18.18
C ASN A 264 13.27 -40.92 -18.63
N ASP A 265 13.33 -39.60 -18.77
CA ASP A 265 12.18 -38.74 -19.12
C ASP A 265 10.92 -38.91 -18.23
N CYS A 266 11.08 -39.11 -16.92
CA CYS A 266 9.96 -39.22 -15.97
C CYS A 266 9.17 -37.90 -15.74
N ASN A 267 9.65 -36.75 -16.24
CA ASN A 267 9.05 -35.40 -16.07
C ASN A 267 8.84 -34.93 -14.60
N LEU A 268 9.40 -35.60 -13.59
CA LEU A 268 9.27 -35.20 -12.18
C LEU A 268 9.85 -33.81 -11.89
N CYS A 269 11.00 -33.48 -12.49
CA CYS A 269 11.59 -32.15 -12.37
C CYS A 269 10.67 -31.04 -12.92
N GLN A 270 9.92 -31.32 -13.98
CA GLN A 270 8.93 -30.40 -14.56
C GLN A 270 7.66 -30.31 -13.71
N LEU A 271 7.22 -31.43 -13.12
CA LEU A 271 6.06 -31.48 -12.23
C LEU A 271 6.24 -30.57 -10.99
N HIS A 272 7.47 -30.49 -10.46
CA HIS A 272 7.81 -29.70 -9.28
C HIS A 272 8.43 -28.32 -9.59
N CYS A 273 8.69 -28.03 -10.87
CA CYS A 273 9.11 -26.71 -11.35
C CYS A 273 8.00 -25.68 -11.12
N GLN A 274 8.28 -24.63 -10.36
CA GLN A 274 7.30 -23.56 -10.11
C GLN A 274 7.56 -22.30 -10.93
N GLY A 275 8.78 -22.13 -11.45
CA GLY A 275 9.18 -20.97 -12.25
C GLY A 275 8.72 -21.05 -13.69
N GLY A 276 8.47 -22.25 -14.22
CA GLY A 276 8.23 -22.42 -15.65
C GLY A 276 9.50 -22.31 -16.48
N ASP A 277 10.65 -22.69 -15.91
CA ASP A 277 12.00 -22.50 -16.44
C ASP A 277 12.56 -23.70 -17.22
N ASP A 278 11.75 -24.74 -17.46
CA ASP A 278 12.10 -25.96 -18.20
C ASP A 278 13.40 -26.66 -17.70
N PRO A 279 13.40 -27.18 -16.46
CA PRO A 279 14.55 -27.91 -15.92
C PRO A 279 14.77 -29.27 -16.60
N LYS A 280 13.78 -29.82 -17.32
CA LYS A 280 13.87 -31.12 -18.01
C LYS A 280 15.11 -31.22 -18.93
N ILE A 281 15.76 -32.38 -18.94
CA ILE A 281 16.89 -32.68 -19.85
C ILE A 281 16.37 -32.80 -21.29
N GLY A 282 17.15 -32.31 -22.26
CA GLY A 282 16.70 -32.14 -23.66
C GLY A 282 16.00 -30.81 -23.96
N LEU A 283 15.55 -30.08 -22.93
CA LEU A 283 15.08 -28.69 -23.07
C LEU A 283 16.14 -27.71 -22.54
N LYS A 284 16.18 -26.51 -23.10
CA LYS A 284 17.04 -25.44 -22.61
C LYS A 284 16.43 -24.79 -21.36
N TRP A 285 17.21 -24.72 -20.29
CA TRP A 285 16.80 -24.10 -19.02
C TRP A 285 16.79 -22.58 -19.14
N ARG A 286 15.73 -21.92 -18.67
CA ARG A 286 15.58 -20.44 -18.74
C ARG A 286 15.93 -19.81 -17.41
N LYS A 287 17.14 -19.27 -17.34
CA LYS A 287 17.71 -18.69 -16.12
C LYS A 287 16.93 -17.49 -15.57
N SER A 288 16.36 -16.67 -16.45
CA SER A 288 15.57 -15.48 -16.10
C SER A 288 14.21 -15.80 -15.46
N GLU A 289 13.70 -17.02 -15.67
CA GLU A 289 12.44 -17.52 -15.11
C GLU A 289 12.63 -18.29 -13.79
N CYS A 290 13.81 -18.87 -13.57
CA CYS A 290 14.09 -19.66 -12.38
C CYS A 290 14.03 -18.83 -11.10
N HIS A 291 13.22 -19.25 -10.12
CA HIS A 291 13.13 -18.63 -8.79
C HIS A 291 14.08 -19.24 -7.75
N LEU A 292 15.01 -20.11 -8.17
CA LEU A 292 15.92 -20.83 -7.27
C LEU A 292 15.17 -21.53 -6.12
N CYS A 293 14.08 -22.22 -6.48
CA CYS A 293 13.27 -22.96 -5.51
C CYS A 293 13.90 -24.31 -5.12
N PHE A 294 14.88 -24.78 -5.92
CA PHE A 294 15.59 -26.04 -5.78
C PHE A 294 14.72 -27.30 -5.81
N ASN A 295 13.42 -27.22 -6.11
CA ASN A 295 12.53 -28.37 -6.08
C ASN A 295 12.85 -29.42 -7.17
N CYS A 296 13.45 -29.02 -8.30
CA CYS A 296 13.76 -29.95 -9.39
C CYS A 296 14.89 -30.94 -9.05
N ALA A 297 15.88 -30.53 -8.26
CA ALA A 297 17.04 -31.34 -7.96
C ALA A 297 16.73 -32.57 -7.07
N PRO A 298 16.10 -32.44 -5.89
CA PRO A 298 15.78 -33.58 -5.04
C PRO A 298 14.62 -34.44 -5.57
N SER A 299 13.88 -33.96 -6.58
CA SER A 299 12.82 -34.74 -7.24
C SER A 299 13.34 -35.66 -8.34
N CYS A 300 14.62 -35.56 -8.72
CA CYS A 300 15.22 -36.44 -9.72
C CYS A 300 15.77 -37.71 -9.03
N PRO A 301 15.25 -38.91 -9.35
CA PRO A 301 15.73 -40.16 -8.76
C PRO A 301 17.22 -40.40 -9.03
N ASP A 302 17.68 -40.00 -10.22
CA ASP A 302 19.04 -40.24 -10.70
C ASP A 302 20.04 -39.13 -10.33
N ASN A 303 19.62 -38.09 -9.59
CA ASN A 303 20.44 -36.95 -9.17
C ASN A 303 21.21 -36.24 -10.32
N GLU A 304 20.58 -36.12 -11.49
CA GLU A 304 21.18 -35.51 -12.70
C GLU A 304 21.22 -33.96 -12.67
N PHE A 305 20.73 -33.32 -11.61
CA PHE A 305 20.67 -31.86 -11.48
C PHE A 305 21.58 -31.37 -10.35
N GLU A 306 22.48 -30.45 -10.70
CA GLU A 306 23.39 -29.84 -9.74
C GLU A 306 23.35 -28.32 -9.85
N PHE A 307 23.27 -27.62 -8.71
CA PHE A 307 23.37 -26.16 -8.68
C PHE A 307 24.77 -25.77 -8.22
N LYS A 308 25.50 -25.06 -9.07
CA LYS A 308 26.89 -24.65 -8.79
C LYS A 308 27.17 -23.22 -9.24
N PHE A 309 28.27 -22.68 -8.74
CA PHE A 309 28.86 -21.46 -9.28
C PHE A 309 29.55 -21.80 -10.60
N PHE A 310 29.36 -20.96 -11.62
CA PHE A 310 29.87 -21.14 -12.99
C PHE A 310 29.39 -22.44 -13.66
N PRO A 311 28.07 -22.62 -13.88
CA PRO A 311 27.54 -23.77 -14.62
C PRO A 311 27.89 -23.72 -16.11
N LYS A 312 27.99 -24.88 -16.76
CA LYS A 312 28.15 -24.96 -18.23
C LYS A 312 26.91 -24.39 -18.93
N THR A 313 27.10 -23.49 -19.88
CA THR A 313 26.02 -22.69 -20.49
C THR A 313 25.32 -23.34 -21.69
N HIS A 314 25.84 -24.45 -22.22
CA HIS A 314 25.32 -25.08 -23.45
C HIS A 314 23.82 -25.44 -23.42
N THR A 315 23.27 -25.71 -22.23
CA THR A 315 21.87 -26.07 -22.03
C THR A 315 21.02 -24.95 -21.43
N THR A 316 21.51 -23.71 -21.46
CA THR A 316 20.89 -22.55 -20.80
C THR A 316 20.51 -21.45 -21.80
N ILE A 317 19.33 -20.88 -21.63
CA ILE A 317 18.91 -19.62 -22.25
C ILE A 317 19.01 -18.54 -21.16
N VAL A 318 19.86 -17.54 -21.42
CA VAL A 318 20.11 -16.44 -20.50
C VAL A 318 19.10 -15.30 -20.70
N GLU A 319 18.78 -14.99 -21.96
CA GLU A 319 17.95 -13.84 -22.30
C GLU A 319 16.45 -14.15 -22.27
N PRO A 320 15.60 -13.18 -21.89
CA PRO A 320 14.15 -13.31 -22.01
C PRO A 320 13.72 -13.32 -23.48
N ASP A 321 12.66 -14.08 -23.78
CA ASP A 321 12.07 -14.18 -25.13
C ASP A 321 11.21 -12.94 -25.44
N LEU A 322 11.87 -11.85 -25.83
CA LEU A 322 11.24 -10.58 -26.19
C LEU A 322 11.09 -10.42 -27.70
N LYS A 323 9.88 -10.07 -28.15
CA LYS A 323 9.60 -9.76 -29.55
C LYS A 323 9.75 -8.26 -29.78
N ARG A 324 10.54 -7.88 -30.79
CA ARG A 324 10.80 -6.46 -31.15
C ARG A 324 9.51 -5.63 -31.26
N ARG A 325 8.51 -6.11 -32.00
CA ARG A 325 7.20 -5.42 -32.15
C ARG A 325 6.54 -5.14 -30.80
N LYS A 326 6.59 -6.10 -29.87
CA LYS A 326 5.98 -5.95 -28.55
C LYS A 326 6.76 -4.96 -27.66
N VAL A 327 8.08 -4.94 -27.75
CA VAL A 327 8.93 -3.95 -27.07
C VAL A 327 8.57 -2.54 -27.53
N VAL A 328 8.51 -2.31 -28.84
CA VAL A 328 8.14 -1.00 -29.40
C VAL A 328 6.72 -0.59 -28.97
N THR A 329 5.75 -1.51 -28.99
CA THR A 329 4.40 -1.19 -28.50
C THR A 329 4.39 -0.88 -27.00
N SER A 330 5.21 -1.55 -26.18
CA SER A 330 5.31 -1.26 -24.74
C SER A 330 5.94 0.10 -24.47
N LEU A 331 6.99 0.47 -25.21
CA LEU A 331 7.58 1.80 -25.13
C LEU A 331 6.57 2.88 -25.50
N ALA A 332 5.88 2.71 -26.65
CA ALA A 332 4.84 3.63 -27.10
C ALA A 332 3.68 3.72 -26.10
N THR A 333 3.23 2.58 -25.55
CA THR A 333 2.16 2.54 -24.55
C THR A 333 2.56 3.29 -23.28
N GLY A 334 3.78 3.09 -22.77
CA GLY A 334 4.28 3.82 -21.60
C GLY A 334 4.36 5.33 -21.82
N ALA A 335 4.81 5.76 -23.00
CA ALA A 335 4.91 7.17 -23.34
C ALA A 335 3.53 7.84 -23.55
N LEU A 336 2.62 7.16 -24.25
CA LEU A 336 1.30 7.69 -24.59
C LEU A 336 0.27 7.56 -23.46
N ALA A 337 0.46 6.65 -22.50
CA ALA A 337 -0.45 6.46 -21.38
C ALA A 337 -0.49 7.70 -20.46
N ILE A 338 0.63 8.39 -20.26
CA ILE A 338 0.70 9.54 -19.34
C ILE A 338 -0.14 10.74 -19.80
N PRO A 339 0.01 11.27 -21.03
CA PRO A 339 -0.84 12.36 -21.49
C PRO A 339 -2.32 11.93 -21.51
N LEU A 340 -2.63 10.65 -21.81
CA LEU A 340 -3.99 10.14 -21.75
C LEU A 340 -4.55 10.15 -20.32
N LEU A 341 -3.79 9.65 -19.34
CA LEU A 341 -4.22 9.65 -17.93
C LEU A 341 -4.41 11.07 -17.40
N ARG A 342 -3.50 11.98 -17.76
CA ARG A 342 -3.53 13.39 -17.33
C ARG A 342 -4.52 14.26 -18.10
N SER A 343 -5.03 13.80 -19.25
CA SER A 343 -6.09 14.51 -19.99
C SER A 343 -7.37 14.66 -19.16
N SER A 344 -7.62 13.71 -18.25
CA SER A 344 -8.75 13.75 -17.30
C SER A 344 -8.55 14.74 -16.14
N THR A 345 -7.33 15.21 -15.92
CA THR A 345 -6.94 16.02 -14.76
C THR A 345 -6.20 17.30 -15.18
N SER A 346 -6.59 17.90 -16.32
CA SER A 346 -5.92 19.05 -16.95
C SER A 346 -5.31 20.06 -15.96
N LEU A 347 -4.18 20.66 -16.32
CA LEU A 347 -3.38 21.64 -15.55
C LEU A 347 -4.17 22.86 -15.02
N ASP A 348 -5.36 23.12 -15.57
CA ASP A 348 -6.30 24.18 -15.17
C ASP A 348 -7.62 23.65 -14.58
N ALA A 349 -7.75 22.32 -14.38
CA ALA A 349 -8.93 21.74 -13.76
C ALA A 349 -9.00 22.17 -12.29
N ALA A 350 -10.16 22.70 -11.89
CA ALA A 350 -10.39 23.12 -10.52
C ALA A 350 -10.03 21.98 -9.55
N PRO A 351 -9.21 22.24 -8.50
CA PRO A 351 -8.84 21.23 -7.53
C PRO A 351 -10.11 20.63 -6.92
N ASN A 352 -10.14 19.30 -6.82
CA ASN A 352 -11.28 18.62 -6.24
C ASN A 352 -11.39 18.99 -4.75
N LYS A 353 -12.52 19.57 -4.34
CA LYS A 353 -12.75 20.00 -2.95
C LYS A 353 -12.54 18.88 -1.92
N LYS A 354 -12.81 17.62 -2.30
CA LYS A 354 -12.68 16.45 -1.41
C LYS A 354 -11.27 15.85 -1.38
N LEU A 355 -10.33 16.40 -2.16
CA LEU A 355 -8.96 15.89 -2.22
C LEU A 355 -8.08 16.56 -1.16
N ILE A 356 -8.35 16.21 0.10
CA ILE A 356 -7.54 16.64 1.24
C ILE A 356 -6.45 15.60 1.47
N ARG A 357 -5.18 15.98 1.37
CA ARG A 357 -4.03 15.08 1.58
C ARG A 357 -3.59 15.08 3.05
N PRO A 358 -2.92 14.02 3.53
CA PRO A 358 -2.34 14.02 4.87
C PRO A 358 -1.29 15.12 5.06
N PRO A 359 -1.00 15.55 6.30
CA PRO A 359 0.00 16.57 6.58
C PRO A 359 1.39 16.12 6.10
N GLY A 360 2.21 17.06 5.63
CA GLY A 360 3.51 16.79 5.04
C GLY A 360 3.48 16.28 3.59
N SER A 361 2.29 16.18 2.97
CA SER A 361 2.19 15.81 1.55
C SER A 361 2.74 16.92 0.65
N LEU A 362 3.49 16.52 -0.37
CA LEU A 362 3.95 17.42 -1.43
C LEU A 362 2.78 17.95 -2.29
N ASP A 363 3.07 18.95 -3.12
CA ASP A 363 2.17 19.37 -4.20
C ASP A 363 1.71 18.17 -5.05
N GLU A 364 0.47 18.21 -5.55
CA GLU A 364 -0.20 17.04 -6.13
C GLU A 364 0.63 16.33 -7.21
N LYS A 365 1.30 17.10 -8.09
CA LYS A 365 2.15 16.53 -9.14
C LYS A 365 3.32 15.75 -8.54
N HIS A 366 4.04 16.38 -7.62
CA HIS A 366 5.22 15.81 -6.95
C HIS A 366 4.87 14.67 -5.99
N PHE A 367 3.66 14.70 -5.44
CA PHE A 367 3.09 13.63 -4.64
C PHE A 367 2.84 12.39 -5.51
N LEU A 368 2.19 12.53 -6.67
CA LEU A 368 1.92 11.43 -7.60
C LEU A 368 3.19 10.86 -8.25
N GLU A 369 4.24 11.67 -8.41
CA GLU A 369 5.58 11.25 -8.84
C GLU A 369 6.27 10.32 -7.82
N ARG A 370 5.89 10.36 -6.54
CA ARG A 370 6.55 9.62 -5.45
C ARG A 370 5.68 8.56 -4.80
N CYS A 371 4.36 8.74 -4.75
CA CYS A 371 3.46 7.87 -4.02
C CYS A 371 3.34 6.49 -4.69
N ILE A 372 3.66 5.44 -3.94
CA ILE A 372 3.56 4.05 -4.40
C ILE A 372 2.23 3.37 -4.02
N ARG A 373 1.27 4.11 -3.44
CA ARG A 373 -0.07 3.59 -3.08
C ARG A 373 0.00 2.29 -2.27
N CYS A 374 0.96 2.21 -1.34
CA CYS A 374 1.16 1.03 -0.48
C CYS A 374 0.08 0.91 0.59
N GLY A 375 -0.50 2.03 1.03
CA GLY A 375 -1.56 2.06 2.04
C GLY A 375 -1.10 2.07 3.49
N GLU A 376 0.21 2.15 3.78
CA GLU A 376 0.70 2.20 5.17
C GLU A 376 0.24 3.47 5.91
N CYS A 377 0.23 4.63 5.25
CA CYS A 377 -0.28 5.86 5.85
C CYS A 377 -1.77 5.76 6.23
N MET A 378 -2.56 4.99 5.47
CA MET A 378 -3.97 4.74 5.77
C MET A 378 -4.13 3.78 6.94
N LYS A 379 -3.25 2.78 7.02
CA LYS A 379 -3.25 1.80 8.10
C LYS A 379 -2.85 2.41 9.45
N VAL A 380 -1.78 3.20 9.47
CA VAL A 380 -1.25 3.81 10.70
C VAL A 380 -2.17 4.90 11.25
N CYS A 381 -3.13 5.39 10.45
CA CYS A 381 -4.04 6.46 10.84
C CYS A 381 -4.91 6.04 12.04
N PRO A 382 -4.68 6.62 13.24
CA PRO A 382 -5.34 6.16 14.45
C PRO A 382 -6.85 6.37 14.36
N ASN A 383 -7.31 7.48 13.79
CA ASN A 383 -8.73 7.81 13.65
C ASN A 383 -9.39 7.23 12.40
N ASN A 384 -8.70 6.37 11.63
CA ASN A 384 -9.21 5.80 10.36
C ASN A 384 -9.75 6.89 9.40
N ALA A 385 -9.13 8.07 9.45
CA ALA A 385 -9.52 9.25 8.68
C ALA A 385 -8.99 9.22 7.23
N LEU A 386 -7.92 8.47 6.97
CA LEU A 386 -7.29 8.37 5.66
C LEU A 386 -7.83 7.18 4.87
N HIS A 387 -8.36 7.45 3.67
CA HIS A 387 -9.00 6.47 2.78
C HIS A 387 -8.42 6.51 1.37
N PRO A 388 -8.51 5.40 0.62
CA PRO A 388 -8.05 5.36 -0.76
C PRO A 388 -8.97 6.19 -1.67
N THR A 389 -8.39 7.04 -2.50
CA THR A 389 -9.09 7.75 -3.59
C THR A 389 -9.54 6.78 -4.67
N PHE A 390 -10.66 7.09 -5.31
CA PHE A 390 -11.14 6.41 -6.51
C PHE A 390 -10.83 7.25 -7.76
N MET A 391 -11.51 8.39 -7.93
CA MET A 391 -11.30 9.30 -9.06
C MET A 391 -10.99 10.73 -8.64
N GLU A 392 -10.95 11.02 -7.34
CA GLU A 392 -10.77 12.37 -6.81
C GLU A 392 -9.41 12.99 -7.16
N ALA A 393 -8.39 12.14 -7.30
CA ALA A 393 -7.04 12.51 -7.75
C ALA A 393 -6.78 12.08 -9.23
N GLY A 394 -7.86 11.87 -10.00
CA GLY A 394 -7.80 11.29 -11.34
C GLY A 394 -7.41 9.81 -11.37
N LEU A 395 -7.30 9.27 -12.59
CA LEU A 395 -6.92 7.86 -12.81
C LEU A 395 -5.49 7.55 -12.36
N GLU A 396 -4.58 8.54 -12.47
CA GLU A 396 -3.22 8.40 -11.94
C GLU A 396 -3.26 8.28 -10.41
N GLY A 397 -4.13 9.02 -9.73
CA GLY A 397 -4.21 9.03 -8.27
C GLY A 397 -5.00 7.89 -7.63
N ILE A 398 -5.49 6.87 -8.35
CA ILE A 398 -6.26 5.74 -7.74
C ILE A 398 -5.51 5.14 -6.54
N TRP A 399 -6.20 4.84 -5.44
CA TRP A 399 -5.66 4.27 -4.19
C TRP A 399 -4.63 5.10 -3.42
N SER A 400 -4.44 6.36 -3.82
CA SER A 400 -3.68 7.31 -3.01
C SER A 400 -4.49 7.77 -1.78
N PRO A 401 -3.85 8.18 -0.67
CA PRO A 401 -4.55 8.56 0.56
C PRO A 401 -5.26 9.92 0.46
N ARG A 402 -6.51 10.00 0.89
CA ARG A 402 -7.22 11.26 1.17
C ARG A 402 -7.84 11.24 2.56
N LEU A 403 -8.02 12.40 3.17
CA LEU A 403 -8.79 12.56 4.40
C LEU A 403 -10.29 12.51 4.09
N VAL A 404 -11.05 11.76 4.89
CA VAL A 404 -12.52 11.68 4.83
C VAL A 404 -13.08 12.01 6.21
N PRO A 405 -13.34 13.30 6.50
CA PRO A 405 -13.76 13.77 7.82
C PRO A 405 -15.01 13.10 8.39
N GLN A 406 -15.93 12.64 7.54
CA GLN A 406 -17.13 11.91 7.96
C GLN A 406 -16.79 10.62 8.73
N ILE A 407 -15.69 9.96 8.37
CA ILE A 407 -15.29 8.68 8.99
C ILE A 407 -14.38 8.95 10.19
N GLY A 408 -13.50 9.93 10.10
CA GLY A 408 -12.62 10.34 11.19
C GLY A 408 -11.83 11.58 10.81
N TYR A 409 -11.16 12.20 11.78
CA TYR A 409 -10.42 13.45 11.61
C TYR A 409 -8.91 13.27 11.80
N CYS A 410 -8.13 14.22 11.28
CA CYS A 410 -6.69 14.26 11.48
C CYS A 410 -6.36 14.77 12.89
N GLU A 411 -5.89 13.86 13.75
CA GLU A 411 -5.48 14.20 15.11
C GLU A 411 -4.31 15.21 15.09
N PRO A 412 -4.42 16.39 15.72
CA PRO A 412 -3.39 17.44 15.72
C PRO A 412 -2.00 16.94 16.12
N SER A 413 -1.91 16.16 17.20
CA SER A 413 -0.64 15.63 17.74
C SER A 413 -0.01 14.49 16.92
N CYS A 414 -0.71 13.96 15.91
CA CYS A 414 -0.25 12.79 15.16
C CYS A 414 0.55 13.14 13.89
N VAL A 415 1.74 12.58 13.74
CA VAL A 415 2.62 12.73 12.54
C VAL A 415 3.00 11.39 11.87
N LEU A 416 2.34 10.30 12.27
CA LEU A 416 2.70 8.93 11.89
C LEU A 416 2.69 8.64 10.38
N CYS A 417 1.88 9.35 9.59
CA CYS A 417 1.81 9.13 8.14
C CYS A 417 3.12 9.48 7.41
N GLY A 418 3.90 10.43 7.93
CA GLY A 418 5.22 10.78 7.41
C GLY A 418 6.26 9.69 7.70
N GLN A 419 6.26 9.17 8.92
CA GLN A 419 7.21 8.14 9.39
C GLN A 419 7.10 6.82 8.60
N VAL A 420 5.88 6.44 8.18
CA VAL A 420 5.67 5.19 7.43
C VAL A 420 5.87 5.32 5.93
N CYS A 421 6.08 6.53 5.41
CA CYS A 421 6.18 6.79 3.98
C CYS A 421 7.60 6.47 3.45
N PRO A 422 7.80 5.41 2.65
CA PRO A 422 9.15 5.03 2.20
C PRO A 422 9.70 5.95 1.11
N THR A 423 8.85 6.66 0.36
CA THR A 423 9.29 7.42 -0.83
C THR A 423 9.38 8.92 -0.62
N GLY A 424 9.10 9.41 0.59
CA GLY A 424 9.01 10.85 0.87
C GLY A 424 7.91 11.55 0.06
N ALA A 425 6.85 10.84 -0.34
CA ALA A 425 5.64 11.47 -0.90
C ALA A 425 4.91 12.29 0.17
N ILE A 426 4.94 11.79 1.41
CA ILE A 426 4.61 12.49 2.65
C ILE A 426 5.94 12.65 3.38
N TRP A 427 6.34 13.89 3.66
CA TRP A 427 7.54 14.19 4.42
C TRP A 427 7.34 13.91 5.90
N GLU A 428 8.43 13.51 6.55
CA GLU A 428 8.48 13.43 7.99
C GLU A 428 8.50 14.85 8.54
N ILE A 429 7.57 15.11 9.46
CA ILE A 429 7.34 16.40 10.10
C ILE A 429 7.19 16.18 11.59
N THR A 430 7.57 17.17 12.38
CA THR A 430 7.35 17.18 13.83
C THR A 430 5.93 17.63 14.16
N GLN A 431 5.47 17.32 15.37
CA GLN A 431 4.17 17.80 15.86
C GLN A 431 4.12 19.34 15.91
N ASN A 432 5.22 19.95 16.30
CA ASN A 432 5.38 21.40 16.40
C ASN A 432 5.32 22.06 15.02
N GLU A 433 6.02 21.52 14.02
CA GLU A 433 5.92 22.00 12.63
C GLU A 433 4.50 21.87 12.07
N LYS A 434 3.81 20.76 12.37
CA LYS A 434 2.44 20.55 11.91
C LYS A 434 1.49 21.62 12.47
N MET A 435 1.64 21.96 13.74
CA MET A 435 0.77 22.91 14.45
C MET A 435 1.28 24.36 14.41
N GLY A 436 2.48 24.62 13.87
CA GLY A 436 3.10 25.94 13.89
C GLY A 436 3.53 26.42 15.29
N MET A 437 3.74 25.49 16.22
CA MET A 437 4.01 25.76 17.64
C MET A 437 5.50 25.67 17.96
N ASP A 438 5.97 26.42 18.97
CA ASP A 438 7.29 26.22 19.58
C ASP A 438 7.27 25.15 20.68
N ALA A 439 8.42 24.93 21.32
CA ALA A 439 8.56 23.97 22.43
C ALA A 439 7.71 24.36 23.66
N ASP A 440 7.36 25.64 23.81
CA ASP A 440 6.54 26.18 24.89
C ASP A 440 5.04 26.22 24.53
N GLY A 441 4.66 25.72 23.34
CA GLY A 441 3.28 25.64 22.84
C GLY A 441 2.72 26.95 22.29
N GLN A 442 3.54 27.97 22.05
CA GLN A 442 3.14 29.24 21.43
C GLN A 442 3.22 29.17 19.91
N LEU A 443 2.32 29.89 19.23
CA LEU A 443 2.28 29.93 17.77
C LEU A 443 3.42 30.82 17.23
N VAL A 444 4.42 30.21 16.61
CA VAL A 444 5.63 30.90 16.08
C VAL A 444 5.67 30.89 14.55
N ALA A 445 4.99 29.93 13.91
CA ALA A 445 4.93 29.81 12.45
C ALA A 445 3.52 29.46 11.98
N ASP A 446 3.28 29.61 10.67
CA ASP A 446 2.03 29.17 10.07
C ASP A 446 1.91 27.64 10.13
N PRO A 447 0.80 27.08 10.65
CA PRO A 447 0.59 25.63 10.70
C PRO A 447 0.48 25.03 9.30
N ILE A 448 0.73 23.73 9.20
CA ILE A 448 0.48 22.98 7.96
C ILE A 448 -1.03 22.80 7.78
N LYS A 449 -1.62 23.64 6.93
CA LYS A 449 -3.05 23.62 6.59
C LYS A 449 -3.33 22.50 5.59
N LEU A 450 -4.28 21.64 5.94
CA LEU A 450 -4.81 20.59 5.07
C LEU A 450 -5.96 21.11 4.19
N GLY A 451 -6.58 22.22 4.60
CA GLY A 451 -7.77 22.78 3.97
C GLY A 451 -8.47 23.77 4.89
N THR A 452 -9.69 24.17 4.52
CA THR A 452 -10.51 25.15 5.24
C THR A 452 -11.93 24.62 5.42
N ALA A 453 -12.53 24.88 6.58
CA ALA A 453 -13.90 24.49 6.89
C ALA A 453 -14.91 25.56 6.44
N PHE A 454 -16.06 25.13 5.91
CA PHE A 454 -17.14 25.99 5.45
C PHE A 454 -18.50 25.49 5.96
N TYR A 455 -19.38 26.42 6.33
CA TYR A 455 -20.74 26.10 6.78
C TYR A 455 -21.75 26.13 5.62
N ASP A 456 -22.59 25.11 5.56
CA ASP A 456 -23.89 25.17 4.89
C ASP A 456 -24.94 25.74 5.88
N ARG A 457 -25.29 27.01 5.67
CA ARG A 457 -26.27 27.72 6.50
C ARG A 457 -27.68 27.10 6.41
N GLY A 458 -27.99 26.38 5.34
CA GLY A 458 -29.28 25.69 5.18
C GLY A 458 -29.41 24.43 6.02
N ARG A 459 -28.31 23.93 6.58
CA ARG A 459 -28.29 22.71 7.42
C ARG A 459 -27.90 23.01 8.85
N CYS A 460 -27.00 23.97 9.07
CA CYS A 460 -26.49 24.29 10.39
C CYS A 460 -27.64 24.67 11.34
N LEU A 461 -27.79 23.95 12.46
CA LEU A 461 -28.94 24.08 13.37
C LEU A 461 -29.18 25.53 13.87
N PRO A 462 -28.15 26.31 14.28
CA PRO A 462 -28.34 27.70 14.67
C PRO A 462 -28.70 28.64 13.51
N TRP A 463 -28.31 28.30 12.28
CA TRP A 463 -28.62 29.10 11.09
C TRP A 463 -29.99 28.77 10.50
N ALA A 464 -30.31 27.49 10.34
CA ALA A 464 -31.49 27.01 9.64
C ALA A 464 -32.73 26.83 10.54
N MET A 465 -32.53 26.42 11.79
CA MET A 465 -33.63 25.99 12.67
C MET A 465 -33.73 26.80 13.98
N ALA A 466 -32.93 27.87 14.13
CA ALA A 466 -32.86 28.63 15.38
C ALA A 466 -32.62 27.75 16.63
N LYS A 467 -31.89 26.64 16.48
CA LYS A 467 -31.57 25.70 17.56
C LYS A 467 -30.13 25.88 18.03
N PRO A 468 -29.86 26.03 19.35
CA PRO A 468 -28.51 26.20 19.87
C PRO A 468 -27.68 24.94 19.62
N CYS A 469 -26.44 25.12 19.14
CA CYS A 469 -25.47 24.05 18.92
C CYS A 469 -24.06 24.64 18.90
N ILE A 470 -23.18 24.13 19.76
CA ILE A 470 -21.81 24.63 19.96
C ILE A 470 -20.73 23.57 19.61
N VAL A 471 -21.16 22.40 19.15
CA VAL A 471 -20.31 21.21 18.98
C VAL A 471 -19.06 21.49 18.14
N CYS A 472 -19.20 22.24 17.04
CA CYS A 472 -18.07 22.55 16.17
C CYS A 472 -17.01 23.43 16.84
N GLU A 473 -17.40 24.33 17.75
CA GLU A 473 -16.46 25.13 18.54
C GLU A 473 -15.77 24.25 19.59
N GLU A 474 -16.51 23.41 20.31
CA GLU A 474 -15.95 22.50 21.33
C GLU A 474 -14.89 21.57 20.77
N TRP A 475 -15.16 21.01 19.58
CA TRP A 475 -14.26 20.07 18.90
C TRP A 475 -13.12 20.74 18.12
N CYS A 476 -13.10 22.07 18.02
CA CYS A 476 -12.02 22.78 17.34
C CYS A 476 -10.72 22.69 18.17
N PRO A 477 -9.66 22.02 17.68
CA PRO A 477 -8.49 21.75 18.50
C PRO A 477 -7.45 22.89 18.50
N THR A 478 -7.66 23.96 17.71
CA THR A 478 -6.69 25.05 17.63
C THR A 478 -6.81 25.96 18.85
N SER A 479 -5.68 26.51 19.31
CA SER A 479 -5.64 27.52 20.36
C SER A 479 -4.83 28.72 19.86
N PRO A 480 -5.45 29.89 19.58
CA PRO A 480 -6.88 30.19 19.66
C PRO A 480 -7.77 29.36 18.72
N LYS A 481 -9.04 29.19 19.07
CA LYS A 481 -10.01 28.44 18.26
C LYS A 481 -10.24 29.10 16.90
N ALA A 482 -10.27 28.27 15.85
CA ALA A 482 -10.60 28.69 14.49
C ALA A 482 -12.11 28.83 14.30
N ILE A 483 -12.91 28.19 15.14
CA ILE A 483 -14.36 28.31 15.15
C ILE A 483 -14.76 29.10 16.39
N TYR A 484 -15.57 30.14 16.21
CA TYR A 484 -16.08 30.98 17.29
C TYR A 484 -17.58 31.23 17.10
N LEU A 485 -18.27 31.54 18.19
CA LEU A 485 -19.70 31.78 18.22
C LEU A 485 -20.01 33.28 18.30
N GLN A 486 -21.05 33.71 17.59
CA GLN A 486 -21.61 35.06 17.68
C GLN A 486 -23.08 34.98 18.05
N GLU A 487 -23.50 35.76 19.05
CA GLU A 487 -24.91 35.86 19.42
C GLU A 487 -25.69 36.61 18.34
N ALA A 488 -26.83 36.04 17.96
CA ALA A 488 -27.75 36.65 17.01
C ALA A 488 -29.19 36.46 17.47
N GLU A 489 -29.98 37.51 17.37
CA GLU A 489 -31.43 37.45 17.55
C GLU A 489 -32.06 36.85 16.29
N VAL A 490 -32.84 35.78 16.46
CA VAL A 490 -33.46 35.02 15.38
C VAL A 490 -34.92 34.74 15.70
N ILE A 491 -35.76 34.77 14.68
CA ILE A 491 -37.17 34.44 14.79
C ILE A 491 -37.33 32.97 14.44
N ASP A 492 -37.86 32.19 15.37
CA ASP A 492 -38.17 30.77 15.16
C ASP A 492 -39.41 30.62 14.25
N SER A 493 -39.64 29.43 13.71
CA SER A 493 -40.82 29.01 12.95
C SER A 493 -42.16 29.37 13.60
N ASN A 494 -42.20 29.51 14.92
CA ASN A 494 -43.37 29.91 15.70
C ASN A 494 -43.52 31.43 15.88
N GLY A 495 -42.69 32.25 15.24
CA GLY A 495 -42.69 33.71 15.37
C GLY A 495 -42.08 34.25 16.67
N VAL A 496 -41.47 33.38 17.49
CA VAL A 496 -40.84 33.75 18.77
C VAL A 496 -39.41 34.19 18.53
N SER A 497 -39.04 35.38 19.02
CA SER A 497 -37.65 35.84 19.03
C SER A 497 -36.82 35.06 20.05
N LYS A 498 -35.66 34.55 19.63
CA LYS A 498 -34.70 33.83 20.46
C LYS A 498 -33.29 34.33 20.17
N ILE A 499 -32.46 34.38 21.20
CA ILE A 499 -31.02 34.61 21.03
C ILE A 499 -30.37 33.25 20.81
N VAL A 500 -29.65 33.08 19.70
CA VAL A 500 -28.90 31.87 19.38
C VAL A 500 -27.45 32.19 19.06
N GLN A 501 -26.56 31.28 19.42
CA GLN A 501 -25.15 31.36 19.10
C GLN A 501 -24.91 30.77 17.71
N ARG A 502 -24.60 31.63 16.74
CA ARG A 502 -24.27 31.23 15.37
C ARG A 502 -22.77 31.01 15.22
N PRO A 503 -22.34 29.87 14.65
CA PRO A 503 -20.92 29.60 14.48
C PRO A 503 -20.34 30.25 13.22
N HIS A 504 -19.10 30.70 13.33
CA HIS A 504 -18.27 31.29 12.28
C HIS A 504 -16.89 30.61 12.25
N VAL A 505 -16.26 30.55 11.07
CA VAL A 505 -14.89 30.03 10.88
C VAL A 505 -13.96 31.20 10.57
N ASP A 506 -12.82 31.26 11.25
CA ASP A 506 -11.65 32.05 10.88
C ASP A 506 -10.71 31.22 9.98
N PRO A 507 -10.62 31.50 8.68
CA PRO A 507 -9.76 30.76 7.76
C PRO A 507 -8.26 30.93 8.04
N ALA A 508 -7.86 32.00 8.75
CA ALA A 508 -6.46 32.21 9.10
C ALA A 508 -5.98 31.16 10.11
N ARG A 509 -6.86 30.73 11.02
CA ARG A 509 -6.56 29.76 12.08
C ARG A 509 -6.96 28.32 11.74
N CYS A 510 -7.88 28.14 10.79
CA CYS A 510 -8.33 26.81 10.39
C CYS A 510 -7.18 26.00 9.77
N ILE A 511 -6.92 24.81 10.31
CA ILE A 511 -5.91 23.86 9.80
C ILE A 511 -6.50 22.76 8.91
N GLY A 512 -7.83 22.70 8.77
CA GLY A 512 -8.51 21.70 7.93
C GLY A 512 -8.44 20.26 8.46
N CYS A 513 -8.36 20.06 9.78
CA CYS A 513 -8.22 18.73 10.38
C CYS A 513 -9.45 17.82 10.23
N GLY A 514 -10.63 18.38 9.97
CA GLY A 514 -11.89 17.62 9.82
C GLY A 514 -12.65 17.32 11.12
N ALA A 515 -12.14 17.72 12.30
CA ALA A 515 -12.78 17.39 13.58
C ALA A 515 -14.22 17.94 13.71
N CYS A 516 -14.45 19.18 13.26
CA CYS A 516 -15.76 19.81 13.28
C CYS A 516 -16.79 19.14 12.36
N GLU A 517 -16.35 18.62 11.20
CA GLU A 517 -17.20 17.88 10.26
C GLU A 517 -17.54 16.49 10.82
N HIS A 518 -16.56 15.80 11.41
CA HIS A 518 -16.76 14.51 12.06
C HIS A 518 -17.76 14.58 13.23
N ALA A 519 -17.64 15.61 14.06
CA ALA A 519 -18.47 15.79 15.24
C ALA A 519 -19.87 16.36 14.95
N CYS A 520 -20.14 16.78 13.71
CA CYS A 520 -21.39 17.43 13.37
C CYS A 520 -22.60 16.51 13.67
N PRO A 521 -23.63 16.96 14.43
CA PRO A 521 -24.80 16.15 14.73
C PRO A 521 -25.65 15.74 13.51
N ILE A 522 -25.41 16.35 12.35
CA ILE A 522 -26.14 16.07 11.11
C ILE A 522 -25.41 14.95 10.34
N GLN A 523 -25.98 13.74 10.41
CA GLN A 523 -25.29 12.52 10.00
C GLN A 523 -25.18 12.28 8.49
N VAL A 524 -26.14 12.74 7.69
CA VAL A 524 -26.16 12.43 6.24
C VAL A 524 -25.19 13.32 5.47
N GLU A 525 -25.39 14.63 5.59
CA GLU A 525 -24.48 15.62 5.02
C GLU A 525 -24.23 16.68 6.10
N PRO A 526 -23.03 16.69 6.72
CA PRO A 526 -22.69 17.63 7.78
C PRO A 526 -22.96 19.09 7.40
N ALA A 527 -23.37 19.89 8.37
CA ALA A 527 -23.54 21.33 8.18
C ALA A 527 -22.22 22.08 8.00
N ILE A 528 -21.10 21.46 8.35
CA ILE A 528 -19.75 22.00 8.17
C ILE A 528 -18.92 20.99 7.38
N GLU A 529 -18.36 21.41 6.25
CA GLU A 529 -17.54 20.60 5.37
C GLU A 529 -16.14 21.21 5.28
N VAL A 530 -15.11 20.38 5.41
CA VAL A 530 -13.73 20.77 5.10
C VAL A 530 -13.45 20.54 3.62
N SER A 531 -12.91 21.57 2.99
CA SER A 531 -12.48 21.55 1.59
C SER A 531 -10.96 21.71 1.51
N SER A 532 -10.34 21.19 0.46
CA SER A 532 -8.90 21.35 0.16
C SER A 532 -8.46 22.81 -0.06
N ILE A 533 -9.40 23.76 -0.16
CA ILE A 533 -9.12 25.18 -0.30
C ILE A 533 -8.29 25.71 0.88
N GLY A 534 -7.23 26.46 0.58
CA GLY A 534 -6.34 27.07 1.57
C GLY A 534 -5.27 26.11 2.12
N GLU A 535 -5.07 24.95 1.49
CA GLU A 535 -4.05 23.99 1.88
C GLU A 535 -2.62 24.51 1.64
N SER A 536 -1.69 24.20 2.56
CA SER A 536 -0.30 24.67 2.48
C SER A 536 0.47 24.05 1.32
N ARG A 537 0.07 22.87 0.83
CA ARG A 537 0.79 22.16 -0.24
C ARG A 537 0.62 22.79 -1.62
N ALA A 538 -0.52 23.45 -1.87
CA ALA A 538 -0.91 23.90 -3.20
C ALA A 538 -0.92 25.43 -3.26
N LYS A 539 0.02 26.02 -3.99
CA LYS A 539 0.14 27.48 -4.14
C LYS A 539 -1.03 28.10 -4.91
N ASN A 540 -1.68 27.32 -5.76
CA ASN A 540 -2.80 27.74 -6.61
C ASN A 540 -4.17 27.56 -5.95
N ASN A 541 -4.29 26.70 -4.94
CA ASN A 541 -5.55 26.40 -4.25
C ASN A 541 -5.72 27.25 -2.97
N GLN A 542 -5.54 28.57 -3.10
CA GLN A 542 -5.61 29.53 -1.99
C GLN A 542 -6.93 30.30 -2.00
N ILE A 543 -7.35 30.81 -0.83
CA ILE A 543 -8.52 31.67 -0.73
C ILE A 543 -8.25 32.97 -1.51
N LEU A 544 -9.07 33.22 -2.53
CA LEU A 544 -8.81 34.21 -3.60
C LEU A 544 -8.52 35.64 -3.11
N LEU A 545 -8.96 36.02 -1.91
CA LEU A 545 -8.73 37.35 -1.33
C LEU A 545 -7.27 37.60 -0.93
N ASN A 546 -6.48 36.55 -0.67
CA ASN A 546 -5.07 36.67 -0.28
C ASN A 546 -4.10 36.57 -1.45
N LYS A 547 -4.60 36.35 -2.67
CA LYS A 547 -3.78 36.30 -3.87
C LYS A 547 -3.43 37.73 -4.27
N LYS A 548 -2.24 38.22 -3.88
CA LYS A 548 -1.67 39.43 -4.49
C LYS A 548 -1.75 39.21 -6.00
N ARG A 549 -2.52 40.04 -6.70
CA ARG A 549 -2.51 40.10 -8.17
C ARG A 549 -1.09 40.50 -8.55
N THR A 550 -0.26 39.51 -8.88
CA THR A 550 1.04 39.71 -9.54
C THR A 550 0.83 40.18 -10.96
#